data_AF-A0A2C6KSG5-F1
#
_entry.id   AF-A0A2C6KSG5-F1
#
_cell.length_a   1.000
_cell.length_b   1.000
_cell.length_c   1.000
_cell.angle_alpha   90.00
_cell.angle_beta   90.00
_cell.angle_gamma   90.00
#
_symmetry.space_group_name_H-M   'P 1'
#
loop_
_entity.id
_entity.type
_entity.pdbx_description
1 polymer ?
#
loop_
_entity_poly.entity_id
_entity_poly.type
_entity_poly.pdbx_seq_one_letter_code
_entity_poly.pdbx_strand_id
1 'polypeptide(L)'
;GGGEPEENPCCKPFDAVLTSYFLDTARNVLLYIRTIAKILSPGGLWANIGPLLYHYAEMPNEMSIELAWDELQDAIKIWFDIEKVEWHDAYYTSNPQSMMQV
;
A
#
# COMPACT_ATOMS: atom_id res chain seq x y z
N GLY A 1 0.14 34.06 14.67
CA GLY A 1 -0.69 32.85 14.71
C GLY A 1 -1.04 32.49 13.29
N GLY A 2 -0.37 31.51 12.71
CA GLY A 2 -0.72 30.94 11.41
C GLY A 2 -1.52 29.68 11.69
N GLY A 3 -2.85 29.77 11.55
CA GLY A 3 -3.68 28.58 11.53
C GLY A 3 -3.45 27.85 10.22
N GLU A 4 -3.08 26.58 10.30
CA GLU A 4 -3.18 25.67 9.17
C GLU A 4 -4.64 25.69 8.66
N PRO A 5 -4.88 25.60 7.34
CA PRO A 5 -6.23 25.60 6.82
C PRO A 5 -6.98 24.39 7.38
N GLU A 6 -8.13 24.62 8.01
CA GLU A 6 -9.02 23.54 8.44
C GLU A 6 -9.40 22.69 7.22
N GLU A 7 -8.92 21.44 7.18
CA GLU A 7 -9.31 20.45 6.17
C GLU A 7 -10.84 20.25 6.26
N ASN A 8 -11.57 20.62 5.21
CA ASN A 8 -13.01 20.42 5.12
C ASN A 8 -13.33 18.90 5.14
N PRO A 9 -13.95 18.35 6.19
CA PRO A 9 -14.07 16.91 6.37
C PRO A 9 -15.09 16.24 5.42
N CYS A 10 -15.79 17.01 4.58
CA CYS A 10 -17.08 16.58 4.03
C CYS A 10 -17.01 15.74 2.74
N CYS A 11 -15.92 15.80 1.96
CA CYS A 11 -15.88 15.10 0.67
C CYS A 11 -14.53 14.46 0.39
N LYS A 12 -14.14 13.47 1.19
CA LYS A 12 -13.04 12.59 0.77
C LYS A 12 -13.44 11.93 -0.57
N PRO A 13 -12.58 11.99 -1.61
CA PRO A 13 -13.01 11.82 -2.99
C PRO A 13 -13.31 10.37 -3.41
N PHE A 14 -12.92 9.37 -2.61
CA PHE A 14 -13.06 7.96 -3.00
C PHE A 14 -13.79 7.15 -1.93
N ASP A 15 -14.71 6.31 -2.39
CA ASP A 15 -15.37 5.30 -1.55
C ASP A 15 -14.57 4.00 -1.47
N ALA A 16 -13.68 3.77 -2.44
CA ALA A 16 -12.78 2.63 -2.43
C ALA A 16 -11.46 2.90 -3.14
N VAL A 17 -10.41 2.19 -2.74
CA VAL A 17 -9.08 2.18 -3.36
C VAL A 17 -8.65 0.73 -3.55
N LEU A 18 -8.14 0.41 -4.74
CA LEU A 18 -7.51 -0.88 -5.05
C LEU A 18 -6.04 -0.64 -5.42
N THR A 19 -5.13 -1.31 -4.73
CA THR A 19 -3.71 -1.35 -5.07
C THR A 19 -3.35 -2.75 -5.56
N SER A 20 -2.71 -2.85 -6.74
CA SER A 20 -2.30 -4.12 -7.35
C SER A 20 -0.83 -4.03 -7.77
N TYR A 21 0.06 -4.82 -7.14
CA TYR A 21 1.52 -4.76 -7.37
C TYR A 21 2.08 -3.33 -7.23
N PHE A 22 1.63 -2.60 -6.20
CA PHE A 22 1.88 -1.16 -6.08
C PHE A 22 2.56 -0.74 -4.77
N LEU A 23 2.27 -1.37 -3.64
CA LEU A 23 2.78 -0.87 -2.34
C LEU A 23 4.31 -0.91 -2.24
N ASP A 24 4.92 -1.90 -2.89
CA ASP A 24 6.36 -2.12 -2.93
C ASP A 24 7.10 -1.17 -3.89
N THR A 25 6.39 -0.35 -4.66
CA THR A 25 7.00 0.74 -5.46
C THR A 25 7.31 1.98 -4.63
N ALA A 26 6.95 2.00 -3.34
CA ALA A 26 7.18 3.12 -2.46
C ALA A 26 8.62 3.14 -1.93
N ARG A 27 9.22 4.34 -1.84
CA ARG A 27 10.39 4.55 -0.97
C ARG A 27 10.03 4.44 0.52
N ASN A 28 8.80 4.82 0.85
CA ASN A 28 8.25 4.75 2.19
C ASN A 28 6.77 4.36 2.11
N VAL A 29 6.48 3.08 2.36
CA VAL A 29 5.12 2.51 2.28
C VAL A 29 4.14 3.15 3.29
N LEU A 30 4.63 3.70 4.40
CA LEU A 30 3.79 4.40 5.38
C LEU A 30 3.15 5.66 4.79
N LEU A 31 3.83 6.33 3.85
CA LEU A 31 3.26 7.47 3.14
C LEU A 31 2.10 7.05 2.24
N TYR A 32 2.18 5.86 1.62
CA TYR A 32 1.08 5.32 0.82
C TYR A 32 -0.12 5.01 1.71
N ILE A 33 0.07 4.28 2.82
CA ILE A 33 -1.00 3.97 3.79
C ILE A 33 -1.70 5.25 4.26
N ARG A 34 -0.92 6.25 4.69
CA ARG A 34 -1.45 7.55 5.15
C ARG A 34 -2.23 8.27 4.05
N THR A 35 -1.74 8.23 2.81
CA THR A 35 -2.40 8.88 1.68
C THR A 35 -3.73 8.20 1.38
N ILE A 36 -3.76 6.86 1.34
CA ILE A 36 -4.97 6.08 1.12
C ILE A 36 -6.01 6.39 2.21
N ALA A 37 -5.61 6.41 3.48
CA ALA A 37 -6.49 6.77 4.60
C ALA A 37 -7.07 8.20 4.50
N LYS A 38 -6.28 9.15 3.99
CA LYS A 38 -6.72 10.53 3.80
C LYS A 38 -7.74 10.70 2.69
N ILE A 39 -7.62 9.95 1.59
CA ILE A 39 -8.47 10.10 0.41
C ILE A 39 -9.75 9.27 0.45
N LEU A 40 -9.80 8.24 1.32
CA LEU A 40 -10.97 7.37 1.49
C LEU A 40 -12.03 7.92 2.43
N SER A 41 -13.27 8.05 1.95
CA SER A 41 -14.45 8.42 2.75
C SER A 41 -14.56 7.58 4.04
N PRO A 42 -15.15 8.12 5.12
CA PRO A 42 -15.40 7.32 6.32
C PRO A 42 -16.20 6.05 5.97
N GLY A 43 -15.67 4.89 6.34
CA GLY A 43 -16.23 3.58 5.95
C GLY A 43 -15.86 3.11 4.54
N GLY A 44 -15.03 3.87 3.82
CA GLY A 44 -14.50 3.50 2.52
C GLY A 44 -13.56 2.30 2.59
N LEU A 45 -13.48 1.55 1.48
CA LEU A 45 -12.77 0.28 1.41
C LEU A 45 -11.38 0.44 0.79
N TRP A 46 -10.37 -0.16 1.41
CA TRP A 46 -9.09 -0.38 0.74
C TRP A 46 -8.85 -1.87 0.54
N ALA A 47 -8.63 -2.27 -0.71
CA ALA A 47 -8.15 -3.59 -1.07
C ALA A 47 -6.73 -3.51 -1.64
N ASN A 48 -5.88 -4.45 -1.24
CA ASN A 48 -4.52 -4.58 -1.75
C ASN A 48 -4.24 -6.02 -2.19
N ILE A 49 -3.57 -6.18 -3.33
CA ILE A 49 -3.03 -7.45 -3.79
C ILE A 49 -1.64 -7.23 -4.39
N GLY A 50 -0.65 -8.00 -3.97
CA GLY A 50 0.69 -7.92 -4.53
C GLY A 50 1.76 -8.36 -3.54
N PRO A 51 2.99 -8.53 -4.02
CA PRO A 51 4.13 -8.88 -3.19
C PRO A 51 4.59 -7.66 -2.38
N LEU A 52 5.58 -7.90 -1.51
CA LEU A 52 6.34 -6.86 -0.81
C LEU A 52 7.79 -6.84 -1.34
N LEU A 53 7.95 -6.78 -2.66
CA LEU A 53 9.26 -6.76 -3.31
C LEU A 53 9.74 -5.31 -3.49
N TYR A 54 10.23 -4.71 -2.40
CA TYR A 54 10.55 -3.28 -2.36
C TYR A 54 11.53 -2.85 -3.45
N HIS A 55 11.05 -1.99 -4.34
CA HIS A 55 11.74 -1.63 -5.58
C HIS A 55 13.13 -1.01 -5.37
N TYR A 56 13.33 -0.30 -4.26
CA TYR A 56 14.55 0.45 -3.98
C TYR A 56 15.53 -0.26 -3.04
N ALA A 57 15.21 -1.48 -2.57
CA ALA A 57 15.99 -2.17 -1.54
C ALA A 57 17.45 -2.41 -1.94
N GLU A 58 17.71 -2.66 -3.21
CA GLU A 58 19.05 -2.94 -3.74
C GLU A 58 19.71 -1.73 -4.42
N MET A 59 19.10 -0.54 -4.37
CA MET A 59 19.60 0.65 -5.05
C MET A 59 20.52 1.48 -4.13
N PRO A 60 21.84 1.57 -4.42
CA PRO A 60 22.74 2.38 -3.62
C PRO A 60 22.34 3.86 -3.67
N ASN A 61 22.31 4.51 -2.50
CA ASN A 61 21.95 5.92 -2.31
C ASN A 61 20.45 6.25 -2.46
N GLU A 62 19.57 5.25 -2.54
CA GLU A 62 18.13 5.45 -2.43
C GLU A 62 17.66 5.11 -1.01
N MET A 63 16.70 5.88 -0.50
CA MET A 63 16.03 5.55 0.77
C MET A 63 14.92 4.55 0.51
N SER A 64 14.90 3.45 1.25
CA SER A 64 13.90 2.40 1.18
C SER A 64 13.49 1.99 2.59
N ILE A 65 12.19 2.06 2.92
CA ILE A 65 11.63 1.48 4.14
C ILE A 65 10.97 0.16 3.78
N GLU A 66 11.59 -0.93 4.24
CA GLU A 66 11.24 -2.31 3.90
C GLU A 66 10.61 -2.99 5.10
N LEU A 67 9.29 -2.90 5.20
CA LEU A 67 8.54 -3.57 6.27
C LEU A 67 8.21 -5.00 5.88
N ALA A 68 8.42 -5.92 6.81
CA ALA A 68 7.85 -7.26 6.70
C ALA A 68 6.31 -7.20 6.79
N TRP A 69 5.62 -8.29 6.42
CA TRP A 69 4.16 -8.31 6.40
C TRP A 69 3.53 -7.99 7.76
N ASP A 70 4.07 -8.53 8.85
CA ASP A 70 3.60 -8.29 10.22
C ASP A 70 3.74 -6.81 10.64
N GLU A 71 4.89 -6.19 10.35
CA GLU A 71 5.12 -4.76 10.62
C GLU A 71 4.23 -3.86 9.76
N LEU A 72 4.07 -4.20 8.48
CA LEU A 72 3.17 -3.50 7.57
C LEU A 72 1.72 -3.61 8.02
N GLN A 73 1.31 -4.81 8.44
CA GLN A 73 -0.03 -5.07 8.95
C GLN A 73 -0.31 -4.23 10.20
N ASP A 74 0.66 -4.10 11.11
CA ASP A 74 0.52 -3.26 12.30
C ASP A 74 0.43 -1.77 11.94
N ALA A 75 1.17 -1.30 10.94
CA ALA A 75 1.04 0.05 10.43
C ALA A 75 -0.34 0.32 9.79
N ILE A 76 -0.90 -0.66 9.07
CA ILE A 76 -2.24 -0.57 8.46
C ILE A 76 -3.32 -0.46 9.56
N LYS A 77 -3.22 -1.27 10.62
CA LYS A 77 -4.17 -1.28 11.75
C LYS A 77 -4.29 0.05 12.49
N ILE A 78 -3.30 0.94 12.35
CA ILE A 78 -3.38 2.31 12.92
C ILE A 78 -4.50 3.12 12.23
N TRP A 79 -4.80 2.83 10.97
CA TRP A 79 -5.72 3.61 10.14
C TRP A 79 -6.97 2.84 9.70
N PHE A 80 -6.92 1.52 9.67
CA PHE A 80 -7.96 0.66 9.10
C PHE A 80 -8.24 -0.56 9.97
N ASP A 81 -9.49 -1.00 10.00
CA ASP A 81 -9.87 -2.32 10.49
C ASP A 81 -9.66 -3.37 9.38
N ILE A 82 -8.92 -4.45 9.69
CA ILE A 82 -8.62 -5.50 8.71
C ILE A 82 -9.74 -6.53 8.69
N GLU A 83 -10.51 -6.53 7.61
CA GLU A 83 -11.60 -7.50 7.40
C GLU A 83 -11.10 -8.86 6.89
N LYS A 84 -10.08 -8.88 6.02
CA LYS A 84 -9.64 -10.09 5.33
C LYS A 84 -8.16 -10.05 4.95
N VAL A 85 -7.48 -11.18 5.15
CA VAL A 85 -6.10 -11.44 4.69
C VAL A 85 -6.06 -12.82 4.06
N GLU A 86 -5.52 -12.92 2.85
CA GLU A 86 -5.34 -14.19 2.13
C GLU A 86 -3.99 -14.20 1.42
N TRP A 87 -3.43 -15.39 1.26
CA TRP A 87 -2.22 -15.63 0.49
C TRP A 87 -2.60 -16.29 -0.83
N HIS A 88 -2.16 -15.70 -1.94
CA HIS A 88 -2.44 -16.15 -3.29
C HIS A 88 -1.14 -16.25 -4.07
N ASP A 89 -0.93 -17.38 -4.74
CA ASP A 89 0.15 -17.50 -5.74
C ASP A 89 -0.27 -16.78 -7.01
N ALA A 90 0.54 -15.83 -7.47
CA ALA A 90 0.26 -15.05 -8.67
C ALA A 90 1.55 -14.77 -9.44
N TYR A 91 1.52 -15.01 -10.75
CA TYR A 91 2.62 -14.70 -11.65
C TYR A 91 2.51 -13.27 -12.18
N TYR A 92 3.64 -12.62 -12.39
CA TYR A 92 3.68 -11.30 -13.00
C TYR A 92 4.51 -11.34 -14.28
N THR A 93 3.85 -11.13 -15.43
CA THR A 93 4.51 -11.11 -16.76
C THR A 93 5.34 -12.36 -17.09
N SER A 94 5.00 -13.51 -16.51
CA SER A 94 5.73 -14.75 -16.74
C SER A 94 5.46 -15.33 -18.13
N ASN A 95 6.47 -16.00 -18.70
CA ASN A 95 6.31 -16.75 -19.95
C ASN A 95 5.82 -18.16 -19.63
N PRO A 96 4.59 -18.56 -20.02
CA PRO A 96 4.05 -19.89 -19.70
C PRO A 96 4.85 -21.05 -20.30
N GLN A 97 5.67 -20.79 -21.32
CA GLN A 97 6.50 -21.81 -21.98
C GLN A 97 7.90 -21.96 -21.36
N SER A 98 8.26 -21.09 -20.41
CA SER A 98 9.55 -21.15 -19.72
C SER A 98 9.55 -22.26 -18.66
N MET A 99 10.68 -22.96 -18.50
CA MET A 99 10.87 -23.87 -17.37
C MET A 99 11.02 -23.13 -16.04
N MET A 100 11.50 -21.89 -16.06
CA MET A 100 11.56 -21.01 -14.90
C MET A 100 10.32 -20.12 -14.89
N GLN A 101 9.50 -20.26 -13.85
CA GLN A 101 8.34 -19.41 -13.56
C GLN A 101 8.67 -18.54 -12.36
N VAL A 102 8.32 -17.25 -12.43
CA VAL A 102 8.48 -16.25 -11.36
C VAL A 102 7.25 -15.37 -11.29
#